data_AF-A0A381UNB7-F1
#
_entry.id   AF-A0A381UNB7-F1
#
_cell.length_a   1.000
_cell.length_b   1.000
_cell.length_c   1.000
_cell.angle_alpha   90.00
_cell.angle_beta   90.00
_cell.angle_gamma   90.00
#
_symmetry.space_group_name_H-M   'P 1'
#
loop_
_entity.id
_entity.type
_entity.pdbx_description
1 polymer ?
#
loop_
_entity_poly.entity_id
_entity_poly.type
_entity_poly.pdbx_seq_one_letter_code
_entity_poly.pdbx_strand_id
1 'polypeptide(L)'
;MLSELEIDADHFRREGWVRVDDVVPKKQLDAVVDLICEFFGVDSEHMEPGRKFGEVVNGIVPVHQHQALWDTRQEPSVHAAFKALHATDDLWVTMDRASYKPQLSKRSKYVRGDANAIHVDKNLNDDGFTVQGVLYLTDTTEDQGAWECVPEMFREIRDDGRRELKRDEDFSSYALHRVPGKAGSLVIWDGRMPHSSGHNWSDKPRFAQYITMNKCGDEDERQSRIENWRQNRAPTYWRNMPRQVDPEPWEKPARLTTHGKRILGLMRWS
;
A
#
# COMPACT_ATOMS: atom_id res chain seq x y z
N MET A 1 -4.68 21.94 -17.56
CA MET A 1 -3.34 21.33 -17.68
C MET A 1 -3.00 20.82 -16.29
N LEU A 2 -3.02 19.50 -16.08
CA LEU A 2 -2.46 18.92 -14.87
C LEU A 2 -0.96 19.23 -14.92
N SER A 3 -0.39 19.82 -13.87
CA SER A 3 1.07 19.89 -13.74
C SER A 3 1.63 18.49 -13.94
N GLU A 4 2.66 18.33 -14.77
CA GLU A 4 3.35 17.05 -14.85
C GLU A 4 3.81 16.68 -13.44
N LEU A 5 3.43 15.48 -13.02
CA LEU A 5 3.79 14.94 -11.72
C LEU A 5 5.30 14.68 -11.76
N GLU A 6 6.10 15.54 -11.14
CA GLU A 6 7.55 15.34 -11.07
C GLU A 6 7.89 14.27 -10.04
N ILE A 7 8.58 13.21 -10.48
CA ILE A 7 9.07 12.13 -9.62
C ILE A 7 10.59 12.15 -9.67
N ASP A 8 11.21 12.15 -8.49
CA ASP A 8 12.65 12.02 -8.37
C ASP A 8 13.09 10.57 -8.61
N ALA A 9 13.18 10.22 -9.90
CA ALA A 9 13.62 8.89 -10.34
C ALA A 9 15.09 8.60 -9.99
N ASP A 10 15.92 9.62 -9.82
CA ASP A 10 17.31 9.48 -9.36
C ASP A 10 17.34 9.07 -7.89
N HIS A 11 16.53 9.71 -7.04
CA HIS A 11 16.34 9.32 -5.65
C HIS A 11 15.77 7.91 -5.55
N PHE A 12 14.75 7.56 -6.32
CA PHE A 12 14.22 6.19 -6.35
C PHE A 12 15.30 5.16 -6.69
N ARG A 13 16.10 5.40 -7.73
CA ARG A 13 17.18 4.49 -8.11
C ARG A 13 18.23 4.34 -7.01
N ARG A 14 18.56 5.42 -6.30
CA ARG A 14 19.60 5.45 -5.26
C ARG A 14 19.12 4.87 -3.93
N GLU A 15 17.96 5.30 -3.45
CA GLU A 15 17.42 5.01 -2.12
C GLU A 15 16.36 3.91 -2.12
N GLY A 16 15.86 3.48 -3.29
CA GLY A 16 14.88 2.39 -3.42
C GLY A 16 13.45 2.77 -3.06
N TRP A 17 13.16 4.06 -2.87
CA TRP A 17 11.81 4.56 -2.63
C TRP A 17 11.67 6.00 -3.12
N VAL A 18 10.43 6.45 -3.28
CA VAL A 18 10.07 7.85 -3.55
C VAL A 18 8.71 8.16 -2.95
N ARG A 19 8.46 9.43 -2.61
CA ARG A 19 7.13 9.91 -2.23
C ARG A 19 6.66 10.93 -3.25
N VAL A 20 5.40 10.81 -3.66
CA VAL A 20 4.73 11.77 -4.54
C VAL A 20 3.49 12.27 -3.85
N ASP A 21 3.37 13.59 -3.72
CA ASP A 21 2.30 14.23 -2.97
C ASP A 21 1.10 14.58 -3.89
N ASP A 22 -0.07 14.76 -3.28
CA ASP A 22 -1.30 15.20 -3.94
C ASP A 22 -1.76 14.35 -5.14
N VAL A 23 -1.55 13.02 -5.09
CA VAL A 23 -1.90 12.12 -6.20
C VAL A 23 -3.39 11.77 -6.28
N VAL A 24 -4.18 12.03 -5.23
CA VAL A 24 -5.60 11.67 -5.17
C VAL A 24 -6.40 12.82 -4.54
N PRO A 25 -7.55 13.21 -5.10
CA PRO A 25 -8.39 14.26 -4.52
C PRO A 25 -8.89 13.89 -3.12
N LYS A 26 -8.88 14.87 -2.20
CA LYS A 26 -9.33 14.68 -0.80
C LYS A 26 -10.67 13.95 -0.66
N LYS A 27 -11.66 14.26 -1.51
CA LYS A 27 -12.98 13.60 -1.46
C LYS A 27 -12.90 12.07 -1.60
N GLN A 28 -11.98 11.55 -2.41
CA GLN A 28 -11.82 10.11 -2.57
C GLN A 28 -11.06 9.50 -1.41
N LEU A 29 -10.07 10.22 -0.86
CA LEU A 29 -9.38 9.82 0.37
C LEU A 29 -10.37 9.65 1.52
N ASP A 30 -11.22 10.67 1.74
CA ASP A 30 -12.23 10.69 2.79
C ASP A 30 -13.21 9.51 2.63
N ALA A 31 -13.62 9.18 1.40
CA ALA A 31 -14.50 8.03 1.15
C ALA A 31 -13.87 6.67 1.53
N VAL A 32 -12.54 6.53 1.44
CA VAL A 32 -11.84 5.32 1.91
C VAL A 32 -11.71 5.34 3.43
N VAL A 33 -11.48 6.50 4.05
CA VAL A 33 -11.50 6.64 5.51
C VAL A 33 -12.86 6.24 6.07
N ASP A 34 -13.96 6.74 5.50
CA ASP A 34 -15.32 6.41 5.90
C ASP A 34 -15.58 4.90 5.83
N LEU A 35 -15.15 4.24 4.74
CA LEU A 35 -15.25 2.78 4.58
C LEU A 35 -14.49 2.04 5.69
N ILE A 36 -13.27 2.48 6.03
CA ILE A 36 -12.47 1.87 7.10
C ILE A 36 -13.14 2.06 8.46
N CYS A 37 -13.67 3.26 8.71
CA CYS A 37 -14.40 3.62 9.92
C CYS A 37 -15.66 2.76 10.08
N GLU A 38 -16.45 2.60 9.02
CA GLU A 38 -17.62 1.71 8.99
C GLU A 38 -17.23 0.26 9.29
N PHE A 39 -16.18 -0.25 8.64
CA PHE A 39 -15.74 -1.63 8.81
C PHE A 39 -15.37 -1.98 10.26
N PHE A 40 -14.72 -1.06 10.98
CA PHE A 40 -14.34 -1.29 12.39
C PHE A 40 -15.34 -0.71 13.40
N GLY A 41 -16.32 0.07 12.96
CA GLY A 41 -17.16 0.88 13.86
C GLY A 41 -16.34 1.87 14.69
N VAL A 42 -15.41 2.59 14.06
CA VAL A 42 -14.52 3.58 14.71
C VAL A 42 -14.76 4.98 14.17
N ASP A 43 -14.39 5.99 14.96
CA ASP A 43 -14.40 7.41 14.58
C ASP A 43 -13.03 7.83 14.03
N SER A 44 -13.02 8.65 12.98
CA SER A 44 -11.77 9.10 12.33
C SER A 44 -11.00 10.15 13.12
N GLU A 45 -11.69 10.93 13.96
CA GLU A 45 -11.11 12.01 14.76
C GLU A 45 -10.85 11.58 16.21
N HIS A 46 -11.60 10.58 16.71
CA HIS A 46 -11.54 10.13 18.09
C HIS A 46 -11.11 8.67 18.17
N MET A 47 -9.91 8.44 18.70
CA MET A 47 -9.53 7.11 19.16
C MET A 47 -10.35 6.76 20.40
N GLU A 48 -11.38 5.93 20.25
CA GLU A 48 -12.12 5.39 21.40
C GLU A 48 -11.14 4.75 22.41
N PRO A 49 -11.04 5.28 23.64
CA PRO A 49 -9.96 4.92 24.58
C PRO A 49 -10.07 3.51 25.17
N GLY A 50 -11.11 2.75 24.80
CA GLY A 50 -11.45 1.45 25.37
C GLY A 50 -11.51 0.33 24.33
N ARG A 51 -10.35 -0.13 23.83
CA ARG A 51 -10.27 -1.30 22.92
C ARG A 51 -11.04 -2.53 23.44
N LYS A 52 -11.96 -3.09 22.63
CA LYS A 52 -12.39 -4.52 22.56
C LYS A 52 -12.94 -4.80 21.13
N PHE A 53 -12.81 -5.94 20.44
CA PHE A 53 -12.28 -7.29 20.66
C PHE A 53 -11.58 -7.77 19.35
N GLY A 54 -10.39 -8.36 19.43
CA GLY A 54 -9.60 -8.85 18.27
C GLY A 54 -8.73 -7.79 17.59
N GLU A 55 -7.86 -7.16 18.41
CA GLU A 55 -6.86 -6.17 18.04
C GLU A 55 -6.15 -6.54 16.72
N VAL A 56 -6.17 -5.63 15.75
CA VAL A 56 -5.70 -5.83 14.38
C VAL A 56 -4.18 -6.05 14.41
N VAL A 57 -3.75 -7.30 14.58
CA VAL A 57 -2.34 -7.68 14.80
C VAL A 57 -1.41 -7.04 13.74
N ASN A 58 -1.93 -6.75 12.53
CA ASN A 58 -1.17 -6.17 11.42
C ASN A 58 -1.78 -4.86 10.84
N GLY A 59 -2.86 -4.31 11.41
CA GLY A 59 -3.50 -3.08 10.89
C GLY A 59 -4.19 -3.19 9.52
N ILE A 60 -4.52 -4.40 9.05
CA ILE A 60 -5.11 -4.64 7.72
C ILE A 60 -6.65 -4.56 7.76
N VAL A 61 -7.23 -3.93 6.73
CA VAL A 61 -8.67 -3.90 6.46
C VAL A 61 -8.92 -4.79 5.24
N PRO A 62 -9.48 -6.00 5.39
CA PRO A 62 -9.59 -7.00 4.33
C PRO A 62 -10.73 -6.71 3.33
N VAL A 63 -10.72 -5.49 2.76
CA VAL A 63 -11.65 -5.03 1.72
C VAL A 63 -10.84 -4.71 0.47
N HIS A 64 -11.31 -5.17 -0.68
CA HIS A 64 -10.58 -5.16 -1.95
C HIS A 64 -11.41 -4.49 -3.05
N GLN A 65 -12.73 -4.69 -3.10
CA GLN A 65 -13.56 -4.37 -4.26
C GLN A 65 -14.54 -3.22 -4.07
N HIS A 66 -14.57 -2.60 -2.87
CA HIS A 66 -15.44 -1.45 -2.62
C HIS A 66 -15.15 -0.27 -3.57
N GLN A 67 -16.19 0.47 -3.97
CA GLN A 67 -16.08 1.59 -4.93
C GLN A 67 -15.02 2.63 -4.48
N ALA A 68 -14.98 2.97 -3.20
CA ALA A 68 -14.02 3.94 -2.67
C ALA A 68 -12.55 3.55 -2.95
N LEU A 69 -12.21 2.27 -2.80
CA LEU A 69 -10.85 1.77 -3.11
C LEU A 69 -10.57 1.80 -4.61
N TRP A 70 -11.59 1.57 -5.43
CA TRP A 70 -11.48 1.64 -6.88
C TRP A 70 -11.35 3.07 -7.39
N ASP A 71 -11.99 4.04 -6.76
CA ASP A 71 -11.90 5.44 -7.19
C ASP A 71 -10.46 5.93 -7.07
N THR A 72 -9.80 5.71 -5.93
CA THR A 72 -8.38 6.07 -5.74
C THR A 72 -7.43 5.32 -6.67
N ARG A 73 -7.64 4.02 -6.91
CA ARG A 73 -6.82 3.21 -7.84
C ARG A 73 -6.88 3.73 -9.28
N GLN A 74 -8.02 4.28 -9.67
CA GLN A 74 -8.29 4.71 -11.05
C GLN A 74 -7.89 6.16 -11.31
N GLU A 75 -7.35 6.87 -10.31
CA GLU A 75 -6.86 8.23 -10.49
C GLU A 75 -5.67 8.26 -11.46
N PRO A 76 -5.73 9.05 -12.55
CA PRO A 76 -4.65 9.11 -13.54
C PRO A 76 -3.29 9.50 -12.96
N SER A 77 -3.26 10.34 -11.93
CA SER A 77 -2.05 10.75 -11.20
C SER A 77 -1.39 9.60 -10.45
N VAL A 78 -2.17 8.64 -9.93
CA VAL A 78 -1.62 7.43 -9.33
C VAL A 78 -0.94 6.59 -10.40
N HIS A 79 -1.59 6.36 -11.55
CA HIS A 79 -0.97 5.63 -12.67
C HIS A 79 0.26 6.35 -13.21
N ALA A 80 0.21 7.69 -13.35
CA ALA A 80 1.35 8.49 -13.76
C ALA A 80 2.56 8.31 -12.82
N ALA A 81 2.30 8.17 -11.52
CA ALA A 81 3.36 7.94 -10.53
C ALA A 81 4.13 6.64 -10.80
N PHE A 82 3.42 5.53 -11.02
CA PHE A 82 4.04 4.25 -11.34
C PHE A 82 4.62 4.19 -12.76
N LYS A 83 3.97 4.83 -13.73
CA LYS A 83 4.43 4.93 -15.12
C LYS A 83 5.82 5.54 -15.21
N ALA A 84 6.08 6.61 -14.47
CA ALA A 84 7.38 7.29 -14.49
C ALA A 84 8.53 6.38 -13.98
N LEU A 85 8.25 5.43 -13.09
CA LEU A 85 9.25 4.46 -12.61
C LEU A 85 9.42 3.27 -13.57
N HIS A 86 8.33 2.79 -14.17
CA HIS A 86 8.37 1.66 -15.10
C HIS A 86 8.69 2.03 -16.56
N ALA A 87 8.62 3.31 -16.91
CA ALA A 87 8.76 3.86 -18.26
C ALA A 87 7.77 3.23 -19.28
N THR A 88 6.56 2.87 -18.84
CA THR A 88 5.49 2.36 -19.71
C THR A 88 4.11 2.66 -19.13
N ASP A 89 3.13 2.86 -20.01
CA ASP A 89 1.72 2.94 -19.64
C ASP A 89 1.12 1.58 -19.26
N ASP A 90 1.72 0.48 -19.72
CA ASP A 90 1.16 -0.87 -19.68
C ASP A 90 1.26 -1.51 -18.29
N LEU A 91 0.57 -0.92 -17.33
CA LEU A 91 0.58 -1.31 -15.94
C LEU A 91 -0.80 -1.79 -15.49
N TRP A 92 -0.81 -2.79 -14.61
CA TRP A 92 -2.01 -3.27 -13.92
C TRP A 92 -1.95 -2.98 -12.42
N VAL A 93 -3.07 -2.52 -11.87
CA VAL A 93 -3.18 -2.11 -10.46
C VAL A 93 -3.54 -3.27 -9.55
N THR A 94 -2.82 -3.53 -8.48
CA THR A 94 -3.19 -4.58 -7.53
C THR A 94 -4.54 -4.26 -6.87
N MET A 95 -5.39 -5.28 -6.74
CA MET A 95 -6.60 -5.20 -5.91
C MET A 95 -6.21 -5.56 -4.48
N ASP A 96 -5.41 -4.70 -3.85
CA ASP A 96 -4.95 -4.88 -2.47
C ASP A 96 -5.86 -4.15 -1.46
N ARG A 97 -5.50 -4.25 -0.19
CA ARG A 97 -6.31 -3.87 0.97
C ARG A 97 -6.08 -2.44 1.41
N ALA A 98 -6.92 -1.98 2.33
CA ALA A 98 -6.64 -0.79 3.11
C ALA A 98 -5.99 -1.13 4.46
N SER A 99 -5.58 -0.10 5.19
CA SER A 99 -4.97 -0.24 6.50
C SER A 99 -5.44 0.84 7.47
N TYR A 100 -5.77 0.36 8.67
CA TYR A 100 -6.05 1.17 9.84
C TYR A 100 -5.04 0.80 10.92
N LYS A 101 -4.28 1.79 11.41
CA LYS A 101 -3.32 1.56 12.48
C LYS A 101 -3.60 2.49 13.66
N PRO A 102 -4.25 2.00 14.73
CA PRO A 102 -4.45 2.78 15.95
C PRO A 102 -3.12 2.96 16.69
N GLN A 103 -3.08 3.89 17.65
CA GLN A 103 -2.02 3.99 18.66
C GLN A 103 -1.63 2.62 19.21
N LEU A 104 -0.32 2.41 19.35
CA LEU A 104 0.27 1.21 19.92
C LEU A 104 -0.25 0.98 21.34
N SER A 105 -0.47 -0.29 21.69
CA SER A 105 -1.00 -0.64 23.00
C SER A 105 -0.06 -0.22 24.12
N LYS A 106 -0.60 0.36 25.20
CA LYS A 106 0.13 0.59 26.45
C LYS A 106 0.66 -0.71 27.09
N ARG A 107 0.17 -1.88 26.64
CA ARG A 107 0.66 -3.21 27.03
C ARG A 107 1.80 -3.73 26.15
N SER A 108 2.12 -3.02 25.07
CA SER A 108 3.24 -3.35 24.19
C SER A 108 4.56 -3.31 24.95
N LYS A 109 5.52 -4.14 24.53
CA LYS A 109 6.89 -4.14 25.05
C LYS A 109 7.85 -3.26 24.23
N TYR A 110 7.43 -2.83 23.05
CA TYR A 110 8.24 -1.96 22.18
C TYR A 110 8.48 -0.60 22.84
N VAL A 111 9.68 -0.05 22.64
CA VAL A 111 10.06 1.29 23.04
C VAL A 111 10.03 2.25 21.84
N ARG A 112 9.79 3.54 22.11
CA ARG A 112 9.70 4.56 21.06
C ARG A 112 10.99 4.57 20.24
N GLY A 113 10.88 4.37 18.94
CA GLY A 113 12.01 4.26 18.03
C GLY A 113 12.24 2.86 17.48
N ASP A 114 11.70 1.82 18.13
CA ASP A 114 11.76 0.44 17.63
C ASP A 114 11.13 0.34 16.24
N ALA A 115 11.77 -0.44 15.38
CA ALA A 115 11.19 -0.90 14.13
C ALA A 115 10.07 -1.91 14.43
N ASN A 116 9.02 -1.89 13.61
CA ASN A 116 8.16 -3.06 13.48
C ASN A 116 8.91 -4.14 12.67
N ALA A 117 8.32 -5.34 12.50
CA ALA A 117 8.95 -6.44 11.79
C ALA A 117 9.34 -6.06 10.34
N ILE A 118 10.62 -5.75 10.13
CA ILE A 118 11.20 -5.45 8.82
C ILE A 118 11.24 -6.73 8.00
N HIS A 119 10.80 -6.65 6.76
CA HIS A 119 10.75 -7.76 5.82
C HIS A 119 10.91 -7.28 4.38
N VAL A 120 11.10 -8.25 3.47
CA VAL A 120 11.01 -8.05 2.02
C VAL A 120 9.97 -9.03 1.49
N ASP A 121 8.94 -8.52 0.81
CA ASP A 121 7.88 -9.35 0.24
C ASP A 121 8.32 -10.10 -1.03
N LYS A 122 9.22 -9.48 -1.81
CA LYS A 122 9.71 -10.04 -3.06
C LYS A 122 10.63 -11.23 -2.80
N ASN A 123 10.48 -12.29 -3.60
CA ASN A 123 11.54 -13.31 -3.71
C ASN A 123 12.78 -12.68 -4.36
N LEU A 124 13.86 -12.49 -3.60
CA LEU A 124 15.09 -11.85 -4.08
C LEU A 124 15.83 -12.64 -5.19
N ASN A 125 15.43 -13.90 -5.44
CA ASN A 125 15.91 -14.69 -6.58
C ASN A 125 15.18 -14.36 -7.89
N ASP A 126 14.08 -13.59 -7.85
CA ASP A 126 13.40 -13.09 -9.03
C ASP A 126 14.03 -11.76 -9.47
N ASP A 127 14.65 -11.76 -10.65
CA ASP A 127 15.30 -10.58 -11.23
C ASP A 127 14.30 -9.57 -11.84
N GLY A 128 13.00 -9.89 -11.89
CA GLY A 128 11.97 -8.99 -12.40
C GLY A 128 11.90 -7.69 -11.59
N PHE A 129 11.93 -6.53 -12.26
CA PHE A 129 11.72 -5.27 -11.57
C PHE A 129 10.25 -5.12 -11.17
N THR A 130 10.02 -5.01 -9.87
CA THR A 130 8.69 -4.79 -9.29
C THR A 130 8.76 -3.67 -8.28
N VAL A 131 7.66 -2.94 -8.11
CA VAL A 131 7.48 -1.96 -7.05
C VAL A 131 6.28 -2.33 -6.18
N GLN A 132 6.17 -1.66 -5.04
CA GLN A 132 5.00 -1.65 -4.17
C GLN A 132 4.66 -0.20 -3.78
N GLY A 133 3.43 0.05 -3.33
CA GLY A 133 3.03 1.39 -2.92
C GLY A 133 1.99 1.47 -1.81
N VAL A 134 2.02 2.58 -1.09
CA VAL A 134 1.07 2.93 -0.03
C VAL A 134 0.67 4.39 -0.14
N LEU A 135 -0.64 4.62 -0.22
CA LEU A 135 -1.28 5.93 -0.24
C LEU A 135 -1.70 6.28 1.18
N TYR A 136 -1.23 7.42 1.69
CA TYR A 136 -1.76 7.99 2.93
C TYR A 136 -3.12 8.64 2.68
N LEU A 137 -4.14 8.20 3.42
CA LEU A 137 -5.50 8.73 3.30
C LEU A 137 -5.73 9.96 4.18
N THR A 138 -4.86 10.15 5.17
CA THR A 138 -4.84 11.27 6.12
C THR A 138 -3.40 11.71 6.34
N ASP A 139 -3.19 12.92 6.86
CA ASP A 139 -1.86 13.36 7.28
C ASP A 139 -1.25 12.34 8.25
N THR A 140 -0.02 11.92 7.97
CA THR A 140 0.70 10.88 8.70
C THR A 140 2.09 11.39 9.06
N THR A 141 2.33 11.59 10.36
CA THR A 141 3.66 11.92 10.89
C THR A 141 4.56 10.69 10.97
N GLU A 142 5.87 10.90 11.16
CA GLU A 142 6.87 9.82 11.28
C GLU A 142 6.51 8.81 12.38
N ASP A 143 5.93 9.29 13.47
CA ASP A 143 5.58 8.49 14.64
C ASP A 143 4.13 7.99 14.64
N GLN A 144 3.34 8.28 13.61
CA GLN A 144 1.95 7.82 13.45
C GLN A 144 1.87 6.44 12.76
N GLY A 145 2.96 5.68 12.71
CA GLY A 145 3.01 4.40 12.01
C GLY A 145 3.14 4.54 10.50
N ALA A 146 3.87 5.58 10.08
CA ALA A 146 4.35 5.77 8.71
C ALA A 146 5.02 4.48 8.18
N TRP A 147 5.06 4.35 6.86
CA TRP A 147 5.91 3.38 6.19
C TRP A 147 7.37 3.65 6.57
N GLU A 148 8.08 2.58 6.91
CA GLU A 148 9.47 2.64 7.35
C GLU A 148 10.31 1.62 6.60
N CYS A 149 11.57 1.97 6.36
CA CYS A 149 12.46 1.19 5.50
C CYS A 149 13.92 1.30 5.91
N VAL A 150 14.75 0.47 5.28
CA VAL A 150 16.19 0.38 5.52
C VAL A 150 16.96 0.59 4.20
N PRO A 151 17.18 1.86 3.77
CA PRO A 151 17.78 2.16 2.47
C PRO A 151 19.20 1.63 2.28
N GLU A 152 20.00 1.58 3.37
CA GLU A 152 21.35 1.03 3.33
C GLU A 152 21.34 -0.46 2.97
N MET A 153 20.52 -1.24 3.67
CA MET A 153 20.33 -2.66 3.36
C MET A 153 19.73 -2.89 1.96
N PHE A 154 18.86 -1.99 1.47
CA PHE A 154 18.43 -2.04 0.07
C PHE A 154 19.59 -1.89 -0.91
N ARG A 155 20.54 -0.98 -0.65
CA ARG A 155 21.73 -0.82 -1.51
C ARG A 155 22.61 -2.07 -1.48
N GLU A 156 22.81 -2.68 -0.32
CA GLU A 156 23.53 -3.96 -0.21
C GLU A 156 22.83 -5.07 -1.02
N ILE A 157 21.50 -5.20 -0.90
CA ILE A 157 20.73 -6.16 -1.70
C ILE A 157 20.89 -5.90 -3.20
N ARG A 158 20.82 -4.64 -3.62
CA ARG A 158 20.90 -4.23 -5.03
C ARG A 158 22.30 -4.42 -5.60
N ASP A 159 23.35 -4.04 -4.87
CA ASP A 159 24.72 -3.89 -5.37
C ASP A 159 25.56 -5.16 -5.13
N ASP A 160 25.38 -5.83 -3.99
CA ASP A 160 26.15 -7.04 -3.63
C ASP A 160 25.43 -8.32 -4.06
N GLY A 161 24.26 -8.20 -4.70
CA GLY A 161 23.52 -9.32 -5.28
C GLY A 161 22.95 -10.29 -4.24
N ARG A 162 22.69 -9.82 -3.02
CA ARG A 162 22.15 -10.64 -1.92
C ARG A 162 20.79 -11.23 -2.33
N ARG A 163 20.68 -12.56 -2.28
CA ARG A 163 19.49 -13.30 -2.75
C ARG A 163 18.59 -13.85 -1.63
N GLU A 164 18.94 -13.60 -0.37
CA GLU A 164 18.15 -14.04 0.78
C GLU A 164 18.34 -13.14 2.01
N LEU A 165 17.27 -13.03 2.81
CA LEU A 165 17.30 -12.46 4.15
C LEU A 165 17.13 -13.60 5.16
N LYS A 166 17.93 -13.59 6.23
CA LYS A 166 17.71 -14.55 7.32
C LYS A 166 16.38 -14.22 8.00
N ARG A 167 15.69 -15.24 8.49
CA ARG A 167 14.40 -15.07 9.17
C ARG A 167 14.50 -14.19 10.43
N ASP A 168 15.66 -14.21 11.05
CA ASP A 168 16.06 -13.47 12.24
C ASP A 168 17.14 -12.42 11.91
N GLU A 169 17.18 -11.94 10.67
CA GLU A 169 18.09 -10.87 10.27
C GLU A 169 17.95 -9.69 11.24
N ASP A 170 19.06 -9.30 11.83
CA ASP A 170 19.09 -8.17 12.74
C ASP A 170 19.24 -6.87 11.95
N PHE A 171 18.18 -6.07 11.95
CA PHE A 171 18.17 -4.76 11.32
C PHE A 171 18.60 -3.63 12.28
N SER A 172 18.91 -3.93 13.54
CA SER A 172 19.17 -2.93 14.58
C SER A 172 20.44 -2.09 14.33
N SER A 173 21.37 -2.61 13.53
CA SER A 173 22.58 -1.88 13.12
C SER A 173 22.33 -0.85 12.02
N TYR A 174 21.19 -0.93 11.32
CA TYR A 174 20.89 -0.02 10.22
C TYR A 174 20.06 1.18 10.68
N ALA A 175 20.26 2.31 10.01
CA ALA A 175 19.41 3.47 10.20
C ALA A 175 18.02 3.22 9.60
N LEU A 176 17.01 3.17 10.48
CA LEU A 176 15.61 3.10 10.09
C LEU A 176 15.13 4.46 9.57
N HIS A 177 14.59 4.48 8.35
CA HIS A 177 14.02 5.67 7.75
C HIS A 177 12.51 5.60 7.74
N ARG A 178 11.83 6.63 8.26
CA ARG A 178 10.36 6.72 8.31
C ARG A 178 9.90 7.82 7.36
N VAL A 179 8.92 7.52 6.51
CA VAL A 179 8.48 8.44 5.46
C VAL A 179 7.12 9.02 5.79
N PRO A 180 7.03 10.23 6.39
CA PRO A 180 5.76 10.89 6.64
C PRO A 180 5.16 11.41 5.32
N GLY A 181 3.89 11.75 5.35
CA GLY A 181 3.20 12.32 4.19
C GLY A 181 1.91 13.00 4.59
N LYS A 182 1.40 13.86 3.70
CA LYS A 182 0.07 14.45 3.84
C LYS A 182 -0.98 13.48 3.30
N ALA A 183 -2.25 13.77 3.56
CA ALA A 183 -3.33 13.11 2.85
C ALA A 183 -3.12 13.24 1.34
N GLY A 184 -3.10 12.11 0.62
CA GLY A 184 -2.84 12.07 -0.81
C GLY A 184 -1.37 11.86 -1.19
N SER A 185 -0.46 11.74 -0.22
CA SER A 185 0.91 11.29 -0.47
C SER A 185 0.95 9.80 -0.77
N LEU A 186 1.55 9.43 -1.90
CA LEU A 186 1.83 8.05 -2.30
C LEU A 186 3.32 7.76 -2.16
N VAL A 187 3.67 6.81 -1.31
CA VAL A 187 5.04 6.27 -1.21
C VAL A 187 5.13 5.04 -2.11
N ILE A 188 6.13 5.00 -2.98
CA ILE A 188 6.42 3.88 -3.88
C ILE A 188 7.83 3.39 -3.59
N TRP A 189 8.02 2.07 -3.47
CA TRP A 189 9.34 1.48 -3.22
C TRP A 189 9.64 0.30 -4.13
N ASP A 190 10.94 0.07 -4.36
CA ASP A 190 11.46 -1.09 -5.08
C ASP A 190 11.15 -2.36 -4.28
N GLY A 191 10.69 -3.42 -4.95
CA GLY A 191 10.28 -4.67 -4.29
C GLY A 191 11.37 -5.34 -3.46
N ARG A 192 12.65 -4.97 -3.64
CA ARG A 192 13.78 -5.44 -2.83
C ARG A 192 13.95 -4.70 -1.50
N MET A 193 13.26 -3.59 -1.30
CA MET A 193 13.40 -2.73 -0.12
C MET A 193 12.99 -3.46 1.17
N PRO A 194 13.88 -3.62 2.16
CA PRO A 194 13.49 -4.03 3.50
C PRO A 194 12.64 -2.93 4.14
N HIS A 195 11.42 -3.28 4.51
CA HIS A 195 10.44 -2.31 4.98
C HIS A 195 9.49 -2.91 6.02
N SER A 196 8.74 -2.02 6.67
CA SER A 196 7.58 -2.37 7.47
C SER A 196 6.57 -1.23 7.50
N SER A 197 5.45 -1.53 8.12
CA SER A 197 4.48 -0.52 8.56
C SER A 197 4.85 -0.20 10.00
N GLY A 198 5.39 0.99 10.29
CA GLY A 198 5.94 1.33 11.60
C GLY A 198 4.93 1.31 12.74
N HIS A 199 5.39 1.28 13.98
CA HIS A 199 4.50 1.42 15.14
C HIS A 199 3.90 2.83 15.19
N ASN A 200 2.63 2.93 15.61
CA ASN A 200 1.96 4.21 15.82
C ASN A 200 2.11 4.65 17.29
N TRP A 201 3.00 5.60 17.54
CA TRP A 201 3.28 6.20 18.84
C TRP A 201 2.49 7.48 19.11
N SER A 202 1.76 7.98 18.10
CA SER A 202 0.93 9.18 18.21
C SER A 202 -0.42 8.87 18.88
N ASP A 203 -1.22 9.89 19.13
CA ASP A 203 -2.60 9.79 19.62
C ASP A 203 -3.66 9.76 18.51
N LYS A 204 -3.23 9.80 17.24
CA LYS A 204 -4.10 9.71 16.07
C LYS A 204 -3.92 8.39 15.33
N PRO A 205 -4.99 7.79 14.77
CA PRO A 205 -4.84 6.60 13.94
C PRO A 205 -4.21 6.96 12.59
N ARG A 206 -3.58 5.98 11.95
CA ARG A 206 -3.18 6.10 10.54
C ARG A 206 -4.18 5.39 9.64
N PHE A 207 -4.60 6.09 8.61
CA PHE A 207 -5.37 5.54 7.49
C PHE A 207 -4.51 5.50 6.23
N ALA A 208 -4.43 4.33 5.61
CA ALA A 208 -3.69 4.14 4.37
C ALA A 208 -4.38 3.13 3.45
N GLN A 209 -4.05 3.18 2.16
CA GLN A 209 -4.46 2.19 1.17
C GLN A 209 -3.23 1.65 0.45
N TYR A 210 -3.13 0.33 0.31
CA TYR A 210 -2.10 -0.27 -0.52
C TYR A 210 -2.53 -0.20 -1.98
N ILE A 211 -1.72 0.49 -2.79
CA ILE A 211 -1.91 0.61 -4.23
C ILE A 211 -0.56 0.39 -4.88
N THR A 212 -0.50 -0.63 -5.73
CA THR A 212 0.72 -0.99 -6.46
C THR A 212 0.34 -1.14 -7.92
N MET A 213 1.19 -0.66 -8.84
CA MET A 213 1.06 -0.99 -10.25
C MET A 213 2.38 -1.55 -10.78
N ASN A 214 2.33 -2.71 -11.42
CA ASN A 214 3.46 -3.34 -12.09
C ASN A 214 3.09 -3.62 -13.55
N LYS A 215 4.09 -3.95 -14.39
CA LYS A 215 3.88 -4.31 -15.79
C LYS A 215 2.81 -5.40 -15.95
N CYS A 216 2.00 -5.30 -17.00
CA CYS A 216 0.98 -6.30 -17.31
C CYS A 216 1.57 -7.71 -17.35
N GLY A 217 0.85 -8.68 -16.77
CA GLY A 217 1.17 -10.09 -16.83
C GLY A 217 0.54 -10.78 -18.04
N ASP A 218 0.29 -12.08 -17.90
CA ASP A 218 -0.27 -12.91 -18.97
C ASP A 218 -1.81 -12.88 -19.07
N GLU A 219 -2.36 -13.65 -20.01
CA GLU A 219 -3.80 -13.75 -20.25
C GLU A 219 -4.55 -14.36 -19.05
N ASP A 220 -3.96 -15.36 -18.39
CA ASP A 220 -4.60 -16.06 -17.27
C ASP A 220 -4.70 -15.13 -16.05
N GLU A 221 -3.64 -14.36 -15.78
CA GLU A 221 -3.66 -13.31 -14.76
C GLU A 221 -4.72 -12.26 -15.10
N ARG A 222 -4.80 -11.82 -16.37
CA ARG A 222 -5.80 -10.84 -16.80
C ARG A 222 -7.23 -11.32 -16.54
N GLN A 223 -7.55 -12.55 -16.93
CA GLN A 223 -8.89 -13.11 -16.74
C GLN A 223 -9.21 -13.29 -15.25
N SER A 224 -8.25 -13.79 -14.46
CA SER A 224 -8.39 -13.93 -13.01
C SER A 224 -8.73 -12.59 -12.34
N ARG A 225 -8.07 -11.51 -12.75
CA ARG A 225 -8.28 -10.17 -12.20
C ARG A 225 -9.65 -9.60 -12.57
N ILE A 226 -10.04 -9.74 -13.84
CA ILE A 226 -11.38 -9.33 -14.31
C ILE A 226 -12.46 -10.08 -13.53
N GLU A 227 -12.28 -11.38 -13.30
CA GLU A 227 -13.26 -12.18 -12.57
C GLU A 227 -13.34 -11.80 -11.09
N ASN A 228 -12.21 -11.52 -10.44
CA ASN A 228 -12.20 -11.02 -9.07
C ASN A 228 -12.99 -9.71 -8.95
N TRP A 229 -12.79 -8.75 -9.86
CA TRP A 229 -13.58 -7.52 -9.90
C TRP A 229 -15.07 -7.81 -10.15
N ARG A 230 -15.38 -8.64 -11.16
CA ARG A 230 -16.76 -8.91 -11.58
C ARG A 230 -17.59 -9.59 -10.49
N GLN A 231 -16.96 -10.47 -9.71
CA GLN A 231 -17.61 -11.25 -8.64
C GLN A 231 -17.45 -10.62 -7.25
N ASN A 232 -16.89 -9.42 -7.13
CA ASN A 232 -16.55 -8.80 -5.84
C ASN A 232 -15.66 -9.70 -4.96
N ARG A 233 -14.73 -10.42 -5.56
CA ARG A 233 -13.85 -11.34 -4.83
C ARG A 233 -12.50 -10.73 -4.51
N ALA A 234 -11.95 -11.12 -3.37
CA ALA A 234 -10.55 -10.88 -3.08
C ALA A 234 -9.66 -11.69 -4.06
N PRO A 235 -8.46 -11.19 -4.39
CA PRO A 235 -7.44 -12.01 -5.03
C PRO A 235 -7.26 -13.34 -4.30
N THR A 236 -7.02 -14.43 -5.03
CA THR A 236 -7.03 -15.81 -4.48
C THR A 236 -6.15 -15.98 -3.24
N TYR A 237 -4.98 -15.34 -3.21
CA TYR A 237 -4.02 -15.40 -2.10
C TYR A 237 -4.51 -14.68 -0.82
N TRP A 238 -5.51 -13.81 -0.91
CA TRP A 238 -6.11 -13.12 0.24
C TRP A 238 -7.41 -13.75 0.75
N ARG A 239 -8.06 -14.63 -0.02
CA ARG A 239 -9.42 -15.14 0.28
C ARG A 239 -9.55 -15.84 1.64
N ASN A 240 -8.48 -16.44 2.15
CA ASN A 240 -8.48 -17.17 3.42
C ASN A 240 -7.92 -16.35 4.60
N MET A 241 -7.70 -15.05 4.43
CA MET A 241 -7.23 -14.20 5.51
C MET A 241 -8.31 -14.05 6.61
N PRO A 242 -7.91 -13.92 7.88
CA PRO A 242 -8.86 -13.67 8.95
C PRO A 242 -9.76 -12.46 8.65
N ARG A 243 -11.07 -12.64 8.85
CA ARG A 243 -12.12 -11.61 8.61
C ARG A 243 -12.31 -11.21 7.13
N GLN A 244 -11.68 -11.90 6.19
CA GLN A 244 -12.03 -11.74 4.78
C GLN A 244 -13.46 -12.23 4.54
N VAL A 245 -14.28 -11.40 3.92
CA VAL A 245 -15.57 -11.80 3.35
C VAL A 245 -15.37 -11.99 1.86
N ASP A 246 -15.63 -13.19 1.33
CA ASP A 246 -15.44 -13.50 -0.09
C ASP A 246 -16.60 -14.38 -0.61
N PRO A 247 -17.36 -13.94 -1.63
CA PRO A 247 -17.33 -12.60 -2.23
C PRO A 247 -17.70 -11.50 -1.22
N GLU A 248 -17.13 -10.31 -1.39
CA GLU A 248 -17.46 -9.12 -0.62
C GLU A 248 -18.93 -8.71 -0.85
N PRO A 249 -19.64 -8.20 0.17
CA PRO A 249 -21.10 -8.07 0.17
C PRO A 249 -21.63 -6.86 -0.62
N TRP A 250 -20.95 -6.48 -1.71
CA TRP A 250 -21.34 -5.34 -2.54
C TRP A 250 -22.37 -5.78 -3.59
N GLU A 251 -23.48 -5.05 -3.71
CA GLU A 251 -24.58 -5.39 -4.62
C GLU A 251 -24.10 -5.48 -6.08
N LYS A 252 -23.16 -4.61 -6.47
CA LYS A 252 -22.62 -4.50 -7.83
C LYS A 252 -21.10 -4.34 -7.78
N PRO A 253 -20.37 -4.79 -8.81
CA PRO A 253 -18.95 -4.50 -8.93
C PRO A 253 -18.72 -2.99 -9.07
N ALA A 254 -17.57 -2.52 -8.60
CA ALA A 254 -17.19 -1.12 -8.70
C ALA A 254 -17.24 -0.63 -10.15
N ARG A 255 -17.79 0.56 -10.36
CA ARG A 255 -17.84 1.21 -11.67
C ARG A 255 -16.44 1.64 -12.08
N LEU A 256 -16.07 1.30 -13.31
CA LEU A 256 -14.77 1.61 -13.87
C LEU A 256 -14.84 2.75 -14.90
N THR A 257 -13.93 3.71 -14.78
CA THR A 257 -13.64 4.69 -15.83
C THR A 257 -12.99 4.00 -17.04
N THR A 258 -12.86 4.70 -18.18
CA THR A 258 -12.08 4.18 -19.32
C THR A 258 -10.65 3.82 -18.91
N HIS A 259 -10.02 4.65 -18.08
CA HIS A 259 -8.70 4.38 -17.53
C HIS A 259 -8.71 3.17 -16.58
N GLY A 260 -9.71 3.09 -15.70
CA GLY A 260 -9.90 1.95 -14.79
C GLY A 260 -10.03 0.61 -15.48
N LYS A 261 -10.72 0.56 -16.62
CA LYS A 261 -10.81 -0.63 -17.44
C LYS A 261 -9.43 -1.07 -17.95
N ARG A 262 -8.51 -0.16 -18.22
CA ARG A 262 -7.14 -0.47 -18.67
C ARG A 262 -6.27 -1.02 -17.54
N ILE A 263 -6.23 -0.34 -16.39
CA ILE A 263 -5.43 -0.79 -15.23
C ILE A 263 -5.98 -2.07 -14.58
N LEU A 264 -7.26 -2.41 -14.79
CA LEU A 264 -7.81 -3.73 -14.45
C LEU A 264 -7.39 -4.81 -15.47
N GLY A 265 -7.31 -4.46 -16.75
CA GLY A 265 -7.12 -5.38 -17.87
C GLY A 265 -8.38 -5.69 -18.68
N LEU A 266 -9.52 -5.07 -18.36
CA LEU A 266 -10.76 -5.20 -19.14
C LEU A 266 -10.66 -4.57 -20.54
N MET A 267 -9.83 -3.54 -20.67
CA MET A 267 -9.43 -2.94 -21.94
C MET A 267 -7.92 -3.09 -22.08
N ARG A 268 -7.44 -3.50 -23.26
CA ARG A 268 -6.00 -3.54 -23.51
C ARG A 268 -5.44 -2.13 -23.68
N TRP A 269 -4.18 -1.97 -23.30
CA TRP A 269 -3.38 -0.82 -23.71
C TRP A 269 -3.15 -0.91 -25.22
N SER A 270 -3.04 0.26 -25.86
CA SER A 270 -2.94 0.42 -27.32
C SER A 270 -1.50 0.57 -27.77
#